data_AF-A0A8X6SQL5-F1
#
_entry.id   AF-A0A8X6SQL5-F1
#
_cell.length_a   1.000
_cell.length_b   1.000
_cell.length_c   1.000
_cell.angle_alpha   90.00
_cell.angle_beta   90.00
_cell.angle_gamma   90.00
#
_symmetry.space_group_name_H-M   'P 1'
#
loop_
_entity.id
_entity.type
_entity.pdbx_description
1 polymer ?
#
loop_
_entity_poly.entity_id
_entity_poly.type
_entity_poly.pdbx_seq_one_letter_code
_entity_poly.pdbx_strand_id
1 'polypeptide(L)'
;MRNKEDILIEDLLLEEMAKELLEQREFLRNDAKKNIETLQSEKRKRYNRRRKKASLYKGDLVAIQRTQFGAGLKLRPKFLGP
;
A
#
# COMPACT_ATOMS: atom_id res chain seq x y z
N MET A 1 -6.29 40.22 -36.04
CA MET A 1 -5.12 40.24 -35.12
C MET A 1 -5.65 39.82 -33.77
N ARG A 2 -5.00 38.86 -33.08
CA ARG A 2 -5.33 38.56 -31.67
C ARG A 2 -4.95 39.76 -30.82
N ASN A 3 -5.88 40.26 -30.02
CA ASN A 3 -5.62 41.36 -29.11
C ASN A 3 -4.95 40.84 -27.83
N LYS A 4 -4.25 41.71 -27.10
CA LYS A 4 -3.61 41.34 -25.82
C LYS A 4 -4.63 40.82 -24.79
N GLU A 5 -5.85 41.36 -24.84
CA GLU A 5 -6.96 40.94 -23.98
C GLU A 5 -7.41 39.50 -24.29
N ASP A 6 -7.43 39.10 -25.56
CA ASP A 6 -7.79 37.72 -25.95
C ASP A 6 -6.80 36.69 -25.38
N ILE A 7 -5.51 37.05 -25.33
CA ILE A 7 -4.45 36.19 -24.77
C ILE A 7 -4.61 36.08 -23.25
N LEU A 8 -4.89 37.19 -22.57
CA LEU A 8 -5.12 37.20 -21.12
C LEU A 8 -6.35 36.38 -20.72
N ILE A 9 -7.42 36.46 -21.52
CA ILE A 9 -8.64 35.66 -21.30
C ILE A 9 -8.36 34.17 -21.53
N GLU A 10 -7.61 33.82 -22.58
CA GLU A 10 -7.19 32.43 -22.86
C GLU A 10 -6.38 31.85 -21.70
N ASP A 11 -5.42 32.61 -21.15
CA ASP A 11 -4.61 32.20 -20.01
C ASP A 11 -5.45 32.01 -18.73
N LEU A 12 -6.38 32.94 -18.46
CA LEU A 12 -7.30 32.85 -17.31
C LEU A 12 -8.18 31.60 -17.37
N LEU A 13 -8.73 31.29 -18.55
CA LEU A 13 -9.56 30.10 -18.75
C LEU A 13 -8.75 28.82 -18.56
N LEU A 14 -7.51 28.77 -19.06
CA LEU A 14 -6.64 27.61 -18.88
C LEU A 14 -6.26 27.39 -17.42
N GLU A 15 -6.00 28.46 -16.67
CA GLU A 15 -5.77 28.36 -15.23
C GLU A 15 -6.98 27.83 -14.47
N GLU A 16 -8.18 28.31 -14.78
CA GLU A 16 -9.42 27.89 -14.13
C GLU A 16 -9.69 26.41 -14.41
N MET A 17 -9.58 25.99 -15.67
CA MET A 17 -9.71 24.57 -16.06
C MET A 17 -8.67 23.68 -15.36
N ALA A 18 -7.44 24.17 -15.22
CA ALA A 18 -6.39 23.44 -14.51
C ALA A 18 -6.70 23.31 -13.00
N LYS A 19 -7.21 24.37 -12.38
CA LYS A 19 -7.60 24.38 -10.96
C LYS A 19 -8.76 23.40 -10.71
N GLU A 20 -9.84 23.46 -11.49
CA GLU A 20 -10.96 22.51 -11.37
C GLU A 20 -10.49 21.06 -11.50
N LEU A 21 -9.65 20.79 -12.49
CA LEU A 21 -9.15 19.43 -12.72
C LEU A 21 -8.26 18.93 -11.58
N LEU A 22 -7.48 19.81 -10.96
CA LEU A 22 -6.71 19.46 -9.76
C LEU A 22 -7.62 19.19 -8.56
N GLU A 23 -8.62 20.02 -8.32
CA GLU A 23 -9.58 19.84 -7.23
C GLU A 23 -10.35 18.53 -7.37
N GLN A 24 -10.85 18.22 -8.58
CA GLN A 24 -11.54 16.96 -8.85
C GLN A 24 -10.62 15.75 -8.61
N ARG A 25 -9.35 15.84 -9.02
CA ARG A 25 -8.36 14.78 -8.78
C ARG A 25 -8.08 14.60 -7.30
N GLU A 26 -7.93 15.68 -6.55
CA GLU A 26 -7.71 15.61 -5.11
C GLU A 26 -8.92 15.03 -4.39
N PHE A 27 -10.13 15.42 -4.77
CA PHE A 27 -11.36 14.85 -4.24
C PHE A 27 -11.41 13.32 -4.45
N LEU A 28 -11.18 12.86 -5.68
CA LEU A 28 -11.15 11.43 -6.00
C LEU A 28 -10.06 10.67 -5.25
N ARG A 29 -8.87 11.25 -5.14
CA ARG A 29 -7.75 10.65 -4.39
C ARG A 29 -8.06 10.54 -2.90
N ASN A 30 -8.66 11.58 -2.32
CA ASN A 30 -9.03 11.61 -0.91
C ASN A 30 -10.12 10.59 -0.61
N ASP A 31 -11.11 10.45 -1.48
CA ASP A 31 -12.17 9.44 -1.33
C ASP A 31 -11.60 8.01 -1.47
N ALA A 32 -10.81 7.76 -2.52
CA ALA A 32 -10.15 6.47 -2.73
C ALA A 32 -9.25 6.10 -1.54
N LYS A 33 -8.50 7.07 -0.99
CA LYS A 33 -7.66 6.86 0.19
C LYS A 33 -8.51 6.42 1.39
N LYS A 34 -9.59 7.13 1.69
CA LYS A 34 -10.50 6.76 2.80
C LYS A 34 -11.05 5.35 2.61
N ASN A 35 -11.50 5.01 1.41
CA ASN A 35 -12.07 3.70 1.10
C ASN A 35 -11.03 2.57 1.22
N ILE A 36 -9.78 2.81 0.81
CA ILE A 36 -8.69 1.85 0.97
C ILE A 36 -8.35 1.67 2.45
N GLU A 37 -8.26 2.77 3.21
CA GLU A 37 -7.95 2.73 4.64
C GLU A 37 -9.02 1.97 5.44
N THR A 38 -10.30 2.24 5.18
CA THR A 38 -11.41 1.54 5.84
C THR A 38 -11.34 0.04 5.56
N LEU A 39 -11.21 -0.35 4.30
CA LEU A 39 -11.13 -1.74 3.87
C LEU A 39 -9.89 -2.45 4.44
N GLN A 40 -8.73 -1.80 4.47
CA GLN A 40 -7.53 -2.35 5.11
C GLN A 40 -7.71 -2.54 6.61
N SER A 41 -8.34 -1.58 7.29
CA SER A 41 -8.61 -1.67 8.72
C SER A 41 -9.53 -2.85 9.05
N GLU A 42 -10.57 -3.06 8.25
CA GLU A 42 -11.50 -4.18 8.40
C GLU A 42 -10.85 -5.52 8.12
N LYS A 43 -10.07 -5.62 7.03
CA LYS A 43 -9.27 -6.81 6.72
C LYS A 43 -8.32 -7.14 7.86
N ARG A 44 -7.63 -6.14 8.42
CA ARG A 44 -6.74 -6.31 9.57
C ARG A 44 -7.49 -6.81 10.80
N LYS A 45 -8.65 -6.22 11.14
CA LYS A 45 -9.50 -6.68 12.25
C LYS A 45 -9.94 -8.13 12.05
N ARG A 46 -10.44 -8.48 10.86
CA ARG A 46 -10.90 -9.84 10.53
C ARG A 46 -9.76 -10.87 10.58
N TYR A 47 -8.61 -10.55 10.01
CA TYR A 47 -7.44 -11.41 10.07
C TYR A 47 -6.97 -11.62 11.51
N ASN A 48 -6.81 -10.53 12.27
CA ASN A 48 -6.37 -10.60 13.67
C ASN A 48 -7.33 -11.39 14.56
N ARG A 49 -8.64 -11.37 14.29
CA ARG A 49 -9.62 -12.21 15.01
C ARG A 49 -9.39 -13.71 14.80
N ARG A 50 -8.90 -14.11 13.62
CA ARG A 50 -8.71 -15.53 13.24
C ARG A 50 -7.26 -16.00 13.34
N ARG A 51 -6.29 -15.09 13.47
CA ARG A 51 -4.87 -15.45 13.48
C ARG A 51 -4.52 -16.23 14.74
N LYS A 52 -3.71 -17.27 14.59
CA LYS A 52 -3.06 -17.93 15.74
C LYS A 52 -2.01 -16.98 16.32
N LYS A 53 -1.89 -16.93 17.65
CA LYS A 53 -0.81 -16.18 18.31
C LYS A 53 0.54 -16.77 17.86
N ALA A 54 1.50 -15.90 17.58
CA ALA A 54 2.85 -16.35 17.28
C ALA A 54 3.48 -16.93 18.55
N SER A 55 4.35 -17.93 18.39
CA SER A 55 5.19 -18.40 19.48
C SER A 55 6.16 -17.28 19.87
N LEU A 56 6.15 -16.88 21.15
CA LEU A 56 7.09 -15.93 21.70
C LEU A 56 8.25 -16.73 22.30
N TYR A 57 9.46 -16.54 21.77
CA TYR A 57 10.68 -17.17 22.28
C TYR A 57 11.38 -16.17 23.21
N LYS A 58 11.68 -16.57 24.46
CA LYS A 58 12.31 -15.69 25.46
C LYS A 58 13.67 -16.26 25.89
N GLY A 59 14.65 -16.19 24.99
CA GLY A 59 16.00 -16.71 25.23
C GLY A 59 16.12 -18.23 25.08
N ASP A 60 15.08 -18.88 24.56
CA ASP A 60 15.05 -20.32 24.34
C ASP A 60 15.95 -20.73 23.16
N LEU A 61 16.68 -21.84 23.31
CA LEU A 61 17.40 -22.47 22.20
C LEU A 61 16.37 -23.11 21.27
N VAL A 62 16.22 -22.58 20.06
CA VAL A 62 15.21 -23.05 19.12
C VAL A 62 15.76 -23.27 17.73
N ALA A 63 15.38 -24.40 17.15
CA ALA A 63 15.69 -24.77 15.78
C ALA A 63 14.61 -24.21 14.83
N ILE A 64 15.00 -23.48 13.79
CA ILE A 64 14.05 -22.88 12.83
C ILE A 64 13.83 -23.83 11.66
N GLN A 65 12.59 -24.20 11.39
CA GLN A 65 12.27 -25.06 10.25
C GLN A 65 12.57 -24.35 8.93
N ARG A 66 13.28 -25.02 8.03
CA ARG A 66 13.46 -24.56 6.65
C ARG A 66 12.13 -24.62 5.91
N THR A 67 11.67 -23.48 5.42
CA THR A 67 10.42 -23.34 4.67
C THR A 67 10.64 -23.17 3.16
N GLN A 68 11.86 -22.83 2.75
CA GLN A 68 12.19 -22.62 1.35
C GLN A 68 12.54 -23.95 0.67
N PHE A 69 11.87 -24.24 -0.46
CA PHE A 69 12.13 -25.42 -1.30
C PHE A 69 13.18 -25.10 -2.37
N GLY A 70 13.98 -26.11 -2.75
CA GLY A 70 15.10 -25.95 -3.68
C GLY A 70 15.84 -27.26 -3.95
N ALA A 71 16.63 -27.29 -5.02
CA ALA A 71 17.38 -28.47 -5.43
C ALA A 71 18.42 -28.89 -4.37
N GLY A 72 18.56 -30.19 -4.12
CA GLY A 72 19.53 -30.72 -3.15
C GLY A 72 19.13 -30.58 -1.66
N LEU A 73 17.97 -29.99 -1.35
CA LEU A 73 17.52 -29.80 0.04
C LEU A 73 16.92 -31.06 0.68
N LYS A 74 16.61 -32.12 -0.09
CA LYS A 74 16.04 -33.38 0.44
C LYS A 74 16.96 -34.09 1.43
N LEU A 75 18.28 -33.98 1.22
CA LEU A 75 19.31 -34.61 2.08
C LEU A 75 19.83 -33.67 3.17
N ARG A 76 19.45 -32.39 3.14
CA ARG A 76 19.91 -31.40 4.13
C ARG A 76 19.01 -31.40 5.37
N PRO A 77 19.55 -31.03 6.55
CA PRO A 77 18.75 -30.91 7.76
C PRO A 77 17.54 -30.00 7.56
N LYS A 78 16.39 -30.43 8.10
CA LYS A 78 15.12 -29.69 8.01
C LYS A 78 15.11 -28.41 8.85
N PHE A 79 16.03 -28.28 9.80
CA PHE A 79 16.11 -27.15 10.71
C PHE A 79 17.46 -26.42 10.58
N LEU A 80 17.45 -25.12 10.86
CA LEU A 80 18.60 -24.24 10.93
C LEU A 80 18.90 -23.93 12.40
N GLY A 81 20.18 -24.03 12.77
CA GLY A 81 20.62 -23.76 14.15
C GLY A 81 20.51 -24.98 15.07
N PRO A 82 20.75 -24.78 16.38
CA PRO A 82 20.78 -25.83 17.40
C PRO A 82 19.39 -26.37 17.76
#